data_AF-A0A6J6HBE1-F1
#
_entry.id   AF-A0A6J6HBE1-F1
#
_cell.length_a   1.000
_cell.length_b   1.000
_cell.length_c   1.000
_cell.angle_alpha   90.00
_cell.angle_beta   90.00
_cell.angle_gamma   90.00
#
_symmetry.space_group_name_H-M   'P 1'
#
loop_
_entity.id
_entity.type
_entity.pdbx_description
1 polymer ?
#
loop_
_entity_poly.entity_id
_entity_poly.type
_entity_poly.pdbx_seq_one_letter_code
_entity_poly.pdbx_strand_id
1 'polypeptide(L)'
;MILDPAQFELAADADVVLFNKAGTLTAPVRRVVKSRLAYNSPLTLQSDLLALAAGIETQIDHPIATSIVEEAARQNLQLPNVVDVRSIPGQGATGVLDGEAIFVGGPSLLTSKNIPIYVDDLVRSDSANHLGHTVIYVVQNAQLLGMIELSETVLPEAAELVNAFHARKIRVAMITGDATGVAQHVAEQLNIAEVFAEIAPTRKADVVRKLKSDGSKVAFVGRLETDALALAEAQIGIAVDSDGSTKSTAAGLHLRESGMAEVLQVILLSKRAKATNTQKVITIFAAAIFALGLIVVLVSPR
;
A
#
# COMPACT_ATOMS: atom_id res chain seq x y z
N MET A 1 -7.85 -16.63 7.33
CA MET A 1 -8.48 -16.82 8.64
C MET A 1 -9.46 -15.70 8.91
N ILE A 2 -10.67 -16.03 9.37
CA ILE A 2 -11.68 -15.05 9.82
C ILE A 2 -11.58 -15.00 11.34
N LEU A 3 -11.08 -13.90 11.89
CA LEU A 3 -10.99 -13.70 13.34
C LEU A 3 -12.19 -12.93 13.90
N ASP A 4 -12.82 -12.10 13.07
CA ASP A 4 -14.01 -11.33 13.41
C ASP A 4 -15.19 -11.70 12.48
N PRO A 5 -16.13 -12.54 12.95
CA PRO A 5 -17.32 -12.88 12.19
C PRO A 5 -18.19 -11.68 11.81
N ALA A 6 -18.20 -10.60 12.61
CA ALA A 6 -18.98 -9.41 12.32
C ALA A 6 -18.40 -8.66 11.11
N GLN A 7 -17.07 -8.52 11.04
CA GLN A 7 -16.41 -7.97 9.85
C GLN A 7 -16.62 -8.86 8.61
N PHE A 8 -16.65 -10.18 8.78
CA PHE A 8 -17.03 -11.06 7.68
C PHE A 8 -18.43 -10.75 7.18
N GLU A 9 -19.45 -10.61 8.04
CA GLU A 9 -20.80 -10.24 7.61
C GLU A 9 -20.87 -8.86 6.96
N LEU A 10 -20.12 -7.87 7.48
CA LEU A 10 -20.03 -6.52 6.91
C LEU A 10 -19.41 -6.53 5.50
N ALA A 11 -18.48 -7.45 5.22
CA ALA A 11 -17.85 -7.57 3.90
C ALA A 11 -18.87 -7.81 2.78
N ALA A 12 -20.06 -8.35 3.08
CA ALA A 12 -21.15 -8.51 2.12
C ALA A 12 -21.62 -7.16 1.55
N ASP A 13 -21.46 -6.10 2.33
CA ASP A 13 -21.97 -4.77 2.01
C ASP A 13 -20.83 -3.81 1.62
N ALA A 14 -19.63 -4.30 1.30
CA ALA A 14 -18.55 -3.44 0.85
C ALA A 14 -18.95 -2.66 -0.41
N ASP A 15 -18.89 -1.33 -0.33
CA ASP A 15 -19.20 -0.40 -1.42
C ASP A 15 -17.92 0.04 -2.16
N VAL A 16 -16.81 0.16 -1.39
CA VAL A 16 -15.49 0.51 -1.90
C VAL A 16 -14.42 -0.38 -1.28
N VAL A 17 -13.49 -0.85 -2.11
CA VAL A 17 -12.29 -1.55 -1.68
C VAL A 17 -11.10 -0.62 -1.89
N LEU A 18 -10.52 -0.14 -0.78
CA LEU A 18 -9.32 0.68 -0.75
C LEU A 18 -8.10 -0.21 -0.57
N PHE A 19 -7.29 -0.32 -1.62
CA PHE A 19 -6.04 -1.06 -1.59
C PHE A 19 -4.89 -0.14 -1.22
N ASN A 20 -4.06 -0.52 -0.23
CA ASN A 20 -2.67 -0.10 -0.25
C ASN A 20 -2.03 -0.52 -1.59
N LYS A 21 -1.00 0.16 -2.07
CA LYS A 21 -0.37 -0.23 -3.35
C LYS A 21 0.67 -1.36 -3.19
N ALA A 22 1.73 -1.10 -2.42
CA ALA A 22 2.87 -1.98 -2.29
C ALA A 22 2.57 -3.23 -1.44
N GLY A 23 2.93 -4.41 -1.94
CA GLY A 23 2.66 -5.69 -1.28
C GLY A 23 1.20 -6.16 -1.38
N THR A 24 0.40 -5.48 -2.21
CA THR A 24 -1.02 -5.75 -2.45
C THR A 24 -1.29 -5.72 -3.94
N LEU A 25 -1.32 -4.55 -4.59
CA LEU A 25 -1.51 -4.44 -6.05
C LEU A 25 -0.20 -4.63 -6.81
N THR A 26 0.92 -4.27 -6.18
CA THR A 26 2.28 -4.45 -6.70
C THR A 26 3.08 -5.39 -5.80
N ALA A 27 4.14 -5.96 -6.37
CA ALA A 27 5.10 -6.74 -5.60
C ALA A 27 5.63 -5.95 -4.39
N PRO A 28 5.89 -6.61 -3.24
CA PRO A 28 6.34 -5.94 -2.02
C PRO A 28 7.74 -5.33 -2.14
N VAL A 29 8.58 -5.89 -3.02
CA VAL A 29 9.96 -5.46 -3.21
C VAL A 29 10.08 -4.69 -4.52
N ARG A 30 10.75 -3.54 -4.47
CA ARG A 30 11.08 -2.73 -5.65
C ARG A 30 12.37 -3.21 -6.28
N ARG A 31 12.59 -2.93 -7.56
CA ARG A 31 13.90 -3.15 -8.19
C ARG A 31 14.50 -1.85 -8.63
N VAL A 32 15.79 -1.65 -8.34
CA VAL A 32 16.53 -0.55 -8.94
C VAL A 32 16.62 -0.79 -10.44
N VAL A 33 16.14 0.18 -11.22
CA VAL A 33 16.17 0.11 -12.69
C VAL A 33 17.24 1.00 -13.28
N LYS A 34 17.59 2.09 -12.58
CA LYS A 34 18.54 3.06 -13.10
C LYS A 34 19.07 3.96 -11.99
N SER A 35 20.33 4.38 -12.11
CA SER A 35 20.91 5.49 -11.35
C SER A 35 21.37 6.59 -12.31
N ARG A 36 21.32 7.85 -11.86
CA ARG A 36 21.77 9.00 -12.64
C ARG A 36 22.44 10.00 -11.73
N LEU A 37 23.58 10.51 -12.18
CA LEU A 37 24.23 11.65 -11.54
C LEU A 37 23.44 12.93 -11.84
N ALA A 38 23.36 13.81 -10.85
CA ALA A 38 22.77 15.12 -11.01
C ALA A 38 23.69 16.05 -11.80
N TYR A 39 23.14 17.16 -12.28
CA TYR A 39 23.92 18.23 -12.86
C TYR A 39 24.95 18.76 -11.85
N ASN A 40 26.19 18.96 -12.30
CA ASN A 40 27.34 19.35 -11.47
C ASN A 40 27.66 18.37 -10.33
N SER A 41 27.19 17.12 -10.37
CA SER A 41 27.59 16.11 -9.40
C SER A 41 29.13 15.98 -9.38
N PRO A 42 29.76 15.94 -8.18
CA PRO A 42 31.20 15.70 -8.06
C PRO A 42 31.58 14.25 -8.37
N LEU A 43 30.61 13.34 -8.44
CA LEU A 43 30.84 11.94 -8.79
C LEU A 43 31.09 11.78 -10.28
N THR A 44 31.89 10.79 -10.65
CA THR A 44 32.15 10.42 -12.05
C THR A 44 31.35 9.22 -12.51
N LEU A 45 31.01 8.29 -11.60
CA LEU A 45 30.30 7.05 -11.95
C LEU A 45 28.97 6.94 -11.22
N GLN A 46 27.97 6.41 -11.94
CA GLN A 46 26.65 6.10 -11.39
C GLN A 46 26.71 4.96 -10.36
N SER A 47 27.73 4.10 -10.44
CA SER A 47 28.02 3.08 -9.44
C SER A 47 28.44 3.68 -8.10
N ASP A 48 29.17 4.80 -8.11
CA ASP A 48 29.62 5.46 -6.88
C ASP A 48 28.42 6.03 -6.12
N LEU A 49 27.47 6.62 -6.86
CA LEU A 49 26.19 7.07 -6.30
C LEU A 49 25.41 5.94 -5.64
N LEU A 50 25.32 4.79 -6.32
CA LEU A 50 24.60 3.62 -5.82
C LEU A 50 25.32 3.02 -4.59
N ALA A 51 26.65 2.93 -4.62
CA ALA A 51 27.46 2.48 -3.50
C ALA A 51 27.30 3.39 -2.27
N LEU A 52 27.31 4.71 -2.46
CA LEU A 52 27.07 5.68 -1.39
C LEU A 52 25.68 5.50 -0.77
N ALA A 53 24.65 5.35 -1.60
CA ALA A 53 23.29 5.10 -1.12
C ALA A 53 23.22 3.79 -0.32
N ALA A 54 23.75 2.70 -0.89
CA ALA A 54 23.77 1.39 -0.24
C ALA A 54 24.56 1.40 1.09
N GLY A 55 25.66 2.18 1.18
CA GLY A 55 26.43 2.33 2.41
C GLY A 55 25.58 2.82 3.59
N ILE A 56 24.68 3.77 3.37
CA ILE A 56 23.70 4.21 4.38
C ILE A 56 22.65 3.11 4.60
N GLU A 57 22.06 2.62 3.51
CA GLU A 57 20.86 1.79 3.54
C GLU A 57 21.10 0.40 4.17
N THR A 58 22.35 -0.07 4.29
CA THR A 58 22.70 -1.31 5.02
C THR A 58 22.24 -1.35 6.47
N GLN A 59 22.07 -0.20 7.13
CA GLN A 59 21.66 -0.09 8.54
C GLN A 59 20.18 0.32 8.68
N ILE A 60 19.43 0.39 7.57
CA ILE A 60 18.05 0.86 7.53
C ILE A 60 17.11 -0.31 7.24
N ASP A 61 16.18 -0.58 8.15
CA ASP A 61 15.13 -1.57 7.95
C ASP A 61 13.97 -0.96 7.16
N HIS A 62 14.10 -0.96 5.83
CA HIS A 62 13.08 -0.44 4.92
C HIS A 62 13.12 -1.16 3.55
N PRO A 63 11.99 -1.47 2.91
CA PRO A 63 11.99 -2.19 1.63
C PRO A 63 12.78 -1.50 0.50
N ILE A 64 12.79 -0.16 0.44
CA ILE A 64 13.62 0.58 -0.52
C ILE A 64 15.11 0.41 -0.21
N ALA A 65 15.48 0.40 1.07
CA ALA A 65 16.86 0.19 1.51
C ALA A 65 17.36 -1.18 1.05
N THR A 66 16.56 -2.22 1.29
CA THR A 66 16.81 -3.59 0.82
C THR A 66 17.06 -3.61 -0.69
N SER A 67 16.19 -3.00 -1.50
CA SER A 67 16.34 -2.96 -2.96
C SER A 67 17.65 -2.30 -3.42
N ILE A 68 18.10 -1.24 -2.75
CA ILE A 68 19.34 -0.53 -3.07
C ILE A 68 20.56 -1.38 -2.71
N VAL A 69 20.54 -1.98 -1.53
CA VAL A 69 21.63 -2.84 -1.03
C VAL A 69 21.77 -4.09 -1.89
N GLU A 70 20.66 -4.74 -2.24
CA GLU A 70 20.64 -5.90 -3.14
C GLU A 70 21.20 -5.56 -4.52
N GLU A 71 20.83 -4.40 -5.08
CA GLU A 71 21.35 -3.98 -6.37
C GLU A 71 22.85 -3.69 -6.32
N ALA A 72 23.33 -3.02 -5.26
CA ALA A 72 24.75 -2.76 -5.08
C ALA A 72 25.56 -4.07 -4.93
N ALA A 73 25.02 -5.05 -4.20
CA ALA A 73 25.59 -6.38 -4.08
C ALA A 73 25.60 -7.12 -5.43
N ARG A 74 24.52 -7.05 -6.21
CA ARG A 74 24.41 -7.64 -7.56
C ARG A 74 25.46 -7.08 -8.51
N GLN A 75 25.79 -5.80 -8.38
CA GLN A 75 26.84 -5.12 -9.14
C GLN A 75 28.24 -5.30 -8.55
N ASN A 76 28.40 -6.05 -7.45
CA ASN A 76 29.66 -6.25 -6.72
C ASN A 76 30.36 -4.92 -6.34
N LEU A 77 29.57 -3.94 -5.91
CA LEU A 77 30.10 -2.63 -5.53
C LEU A 77 30.73 -2.68 -4.15
N GLN A 78 31.84 -1.96 -3.99
CA GLN A 78 32.42 -1.72 -2.68
C GLN A 78 31.66 -0.60 -1.98
N LEU A 79 31.05 -0.91 -0.84
CA LEU A 79 30.29 0.06 -0.07
C LEU A 79 31.24 0.88 0.82
N PRO A 80 31.09 2.23 0.84
CA PRO A 80 31.82 3.05 1.78
C PRO A 80 31.34 2.78 3.21
N ASN A 81 32.25 2.91 4.17
CA ASN A 81 31.89 2.75 5.59
C ASN A 81 31.21 4.03 6.10
N VAL A 82 29.89 4.00 6.19
CA VAL A 82 29.09 5.12 6.70
C VAL A 82 28.76 4.89 8.18
N VAL A 83 29.03 5.88 9.01
CA VAL A 83 28.77 5.84 10.47
C VAL A 83 27.58 6.73 10.85
N ASP A 84 27.11 6.61 12.10
CA ASP A 84 26.00 7.39 12.65
C ASP A 84 24.72 7.35 11.80
N VAL A 85 24.43 6.17 11.23
CA VAL A 85 23.27 5.99 10.37
C VAL A 85 21.97 6.06 11.19
N ARG A 86 21.00 6.81 10.69
CA ARG A 86 19.66 6.94 11.29
C ARG A 86 18.58 7.19 10.24
N SER A 87 17.40 6.63 10.49
CA SER A 87 16.19 6.92 9.71
C SER A 87 15.67 8.33 10.02
N ILE A 88 15.17 9.00 8.98
CA ILE A 88 14.43 10.26 9.06
C ILE A 88 12.97 9.96 8.65
N PRO A 89 12.05 9.83 9.62
CA PRO A 89 10.67 9.41 9.34
C PRO A 89 10.00 10.22 8.23
N GLY A 90 9.53 9.51 7.20
CA GLY A 90 8.84 10.11 6.04
C GLY A 90 9.72 10.88 5.06
N GLN A 91 11.05 10.88 5.24
CA GLN A 91 11.98 11.60 4.36
C GLN A 91 13.06 10.69 3.77
N GLY A 92 13.60 9.75 4.56
CA GLY A 92 14.67 8.85 4.12
C GLY A 92 15.59 8.45 5.27
N ALA A 93 16.89 8.46 5.02
CA ALA A 93 17.94 8.14 5.98
C ALA A 93 19.14 9.09 5.85
N THR A 94 19.99 9.12 6.87
CA THR A 94 21.23 9.89 6.88
C THR A 94 22.34 9.14 7.58
N GLY A 95 23.59 9.43 7.22
CA GLY A 95 24.79 8.96 7.89
C GLY A 95 25.96 9.90 7.62
N VAL A 96 27.14 9.54 8.12
CA VAL A 96 28.37 10.32 8.00
C VAL A 96 29.44 9.51 7.27
N LEU A 97 30.04 10.11 6.24
CA LEU A 97 31.19 9.59 5.51
C LEU A 97 32.28 10.65 5.49
N ASP A 98 33.49 10.30 5.92
CA ASP A 98 34.65 11.22 5.96
C ASP A 98 34.37 12.57 6.64
N GLY A 99 33.50 12.56 7.67
CA GLY A 99 33.10 13.75 8.42
C GLY A 99 31.98 14.57 7.78
N GLU A 100 31.48 14.17 6.61
CA GLU A 100 30.39 14.84 5.90
C GLU A 100 29.06 14.07 6.03
N ALA A 101 27.97 14.83 6.19
CA ALA A 101 26.64 14.25 6.22
C ALA A 101 26.17 13.87 4.81
N ILE A 102 25.71 12.62 4.67
CA ILE A 102 25.05 12.10 3.49
C ILE A 102 23.59 11.82 3.84
N PHE A 103 22.71 12.05 2.88
CA PHE A 103 21.28 11.78 2.98
C PHE A 103 20.81 11.00 1.76
N VAL A 104 19.93 10.02 1.98
CA VAL A 104 19.25 9.25 0.94
C VAL A 104 17.76 9.33 1.22
N GLY A 105 16.93 9.69 0.25
CA GLY A 105 15.51 9.86 0.53
C GLY A 105 14.65 10.36 -0.63
N GLY A 106 13.35 10.49 -0.38
CA GLY A 106 12.38 10.97 -1.37
C GLY A 106 12.39 12.50 -1.54
N PRO A 107 11.47 13.06 -2.35
CA PRO A 107 11.39 14.52 -2.60
C PRO A 107 11.31 15.38 -1.33
N SER A 108 10.62 14.92 -0.29
CA SER A 108 10.51 15.61 1.01
C SER A 108 11.86 15.88 1.66
N LEU A 109 12.87 15.04 1.41
CA LEU A 109 14.24 15.26 1.88
C LEU A 109 14.83 16.54 1.29
N LEU A 110 14.70 16.75 -0.03
CA LEU A 110 15.24 17.92 -0.71
C LEU A 110 14.63 19.21 -0.15
N THR A 111 13.31 19.25 0.02
CA THR A 111 12.59 20.39 0.60
C THR A 111 13.03 20.63 2.05
N SER A 112 13.08 19.58 2.88
CA SER A 112 13.43 19.70 4.30
C SER A 112 14.87 20.19 4.55
N LYS A 113 15.78 19.88 3.61
CA LYS A 113 17.20 20.23 3.68
C LYS A 113 17.56 21.45 2.82
N ASN A 114 16.57 22.08 2.18
CA ASN A 114 16.76 23.19 1.24
C ASN A 114 17.80 22.87 0.15
N ILE A 115 17.76 21.66 -0.40
CA ILE A 115 18.69 21.22 -1.44
C ILE A 115 18.22 21.78 -2.79
N PRO A 116 19.06 22.55 -3.49
CA PRO A 116 18.73 23.02 -4.83
C PRO A 116 18.70 21.84 -5.81
N ILE A 117 17.68 21.82 -6.67
CA ILE A 117 17.58 20.89 -7.80
C ILE A 117 17.56 21.69 -9.11
N TYR A 118 18.40 21.28 -10.07
CA TYR A 118 18.43 21.91 -11.38
C TYR A 118 17.24 21.46 -12.23
N VAL A 119 16.81 22.31 -13.18
CA VAL A 119 15.63 22.08 -14.02
C VAL A 119 15.73 20.74 -14.77
N ASP A 120 16.89 20.42 -15.34
CA ASP A 120 17.09 19.16 -16.07
C ASP A 120 16.91 17.93 -15.17
N ASP A 121 17.37 17.98 -13.92
CA ASP A 121 17.23 16.86 -12.98
C ASP A 121 15.78 16.72 -12.50
N LEU A 122 15.11 17.86 -12.29
CA LEU A 122 13.68 17.88 -11.98
C LEU A 122 12.84 17.25 -13.11
N VAL A 123 13.11 17.62 -14.37
CA VAL A 123 12.43 17.06 -15.55
C VAL A 123 12.69 15.55 -15.68
N ARG A 124 13.92 15.10 -15.42
CA ARG A 124 14.25 13.67 -15.43
C ARG A 124 13.54 12.92 -14.32
N SER A 125 13.49 13.46 -13.10
CA SER A 125 12.75 12.84 -11.99
C SER A 125 11.25 12.77 -12.30
N ASP A 126 10.69 13.83 -12.87
CA ASP A 126 9.27 13.86 -13.21
C ASP A 126 8.94 12.84 -14.31
N SER A 127 9.80 12.74 -15.33
CA SER A 127 9.67 11.73 -16.38
C SER A 127 9.73 10.30 -15.81
N ALA A 128 10.61 10.06 -14.85
CA ALA A 128 10.70 8.77 -14.17
C ALA A 128 9.42 8.44 -13.36
N ASN A 129 8.87 9.42 -12.65
CA ASN A 129 7.61 9.25 -11.93
C ASN A 129 6.47 8.86 -12.88
N HIS A 130 6.38 9.49 -14.06
CA HIS A 130 5.37 9.16 -15.08
C HIS A 130 5.56 7.76 -15.70
N LEU A 131 6.77 7.19 -15.62
CA LEU A 131 7.06 5.80 -15.97
C LEU A 131 6.77 4.82 -14.82
N GLY A 132 6.19 5.29 -13.71
CA GLY A 132 5.93 4.45 -12.54
C GLY A 132 7.16 4.18 -11.68
N HIS A 133 8.26 4.92 -11.90
CA HIS A 133 9.48 4.74 -11.12
C HIS A 133 9.45 5.64 -9.88
N THR A 134 9.63 5.05 -8.71
CA THR A 134 9.92 5.79 -7.49
C THR A 134 11.33 6.36 -7.57
N VAL A 135 11.47 7.67 -7.42
CA VAL A 135 12.76 8.36 -7.44
C VAL A 135 13.22 8.67 -6.02
N ILE A 136 14.44 8.25 -5.70
CA ILE A 136 15.13 8.61 -4.48
C ILE A 136 16.39 9.41 -4.82
N TYR A 137 16.74 10.36 -3.97
CA TYR A 137 17.83 11.29 -4.15
C TYR A 137 18.95 10.98 -3.16
N VAL A 138 20.19 11.19 -3.61
CA VAL A 138 21.38 11.12 -2.76
C VAL A 138 21.98 12.51 -2.67
N VAL A 139 22.23 12.97 -1.45
CA VAL A 139 22.71 14.31 -1.16
C VAL A 139 23.93 14.20 -0.23
N GLN A 140 24.98 14.96 -0.52
CA GLN A 140 26.14 15.10 0.36
C GLN A 140 26.53 16.58 0.41
N ASN A 141 26.88 17.08 1.59
CA ASN A 141 27.34 18.46 1.78
C ASN A 141 26.42 19.53 1.15
N ALA A 142 25.10 19.38 1.38
CA ALA A 142 24.04 20.22 0.82
C ALA A 142 23.96 20.28 -0.71
N GLN A 143 24.64 19.36 -1.41
CA GLN A 143 24.60 19.22 -2.86
C GLN A 143 23.89 17.93 -3.26
N LEU A 144 23.02 18.02 -4.28
CA LEU A 144 22.43 16.85 -4.91
C LEU A 144 23.50 16.11 -5.74
N LEU A 145 23.78 14.86 -5.39
CA LEU A 145 24.74 14.01 -6.11
C LEU A 145 24.08 13.30 -7.29
N GLY A 146 22.80 12.95 -7.15
CA GLY A 146 22.07 12.20 -8.15
C GLY A 146 20.80 11.57 -7.61
N MET A 147 20.21 10.71 -8.44
CA MET A 147 18.98 10.01 -8.14
C MET A 147 19.04 8.54 -8.59
N ILE A 148 18.30 7.70 -7.87
CA ILE A 148 18.12 6.28 -8.15
C ILE A 148 16.63 6.06 -8.41
N GLU A 149 16.32 5.33 -9.46
CA GLU A 149 14.97 4.98 -9.88
C GLU A 149 14.70 3.53 -9.50
N LEU A 150 13.58 3.31 -8.82
CA LEU A 150 13.08 2.00 -8.46
C LEU A 150 11.73 1.76 -9.13
N SER A 151 11.57 0.62 -9.78
CA SER A 151 10.28 0.20 -10.31
C SER A 151 9.63 -0.85 -9.42
N GLU A 152 8.30 -0.83 -9.41
CA GLU A 152 7.48 -1.90 -8.84
C GLU A 152 6.79 -2.62 -9.98
N THR A 153 6.63 -3.94 -9.83
CA THR A 153 5.87 -4.75 -10.79
C THR A 153 4.45 -4.91 -10.26
N VAL A 154 3.46 -4.56 -11.08
CA VAL A 154 2.05 -4.89 -10.80
C VAL A 154 1.90 -6.41 -10.76
N LEU A 155 1.21 -6.93 -9.74
CA LEU A 155 0.99 -8.37 -9.63
C LEU A 155 0.12 -8.86 -10.80
N PRO A 156 0.43 -10.03 -11.41
CA PRO A 156 -0.32 -10.54 -12.56
C PRO A 156 -1.83 -10.59 -12.35
N GLU A 157 -2.26 -10.98 -11.15
CA GLU A 157 -3.67 -11.13 -10.75
C GLU A 157 -4.38 -9.80 -10.42
N ALA A 158 -3.65 -8.68 -10.28
CA ALA A 158 -4.23 -7.42 -9.84
C ALA A 158 -5.26 -6.86 -10.84
N ALA A 159 -4.96 -6.92 -12.13
CA ALA A 159 -5.87 -6.42 -13.16
C ALA A 159 -7.19 -7.21 -13.20
N GLU A 160 -7.10 -8.55 -13.10
CA GLU A 160 -8.28 -9.42 -13.05
C GLU A 160 -9.13 -9.15 -11.81
N LEU A 161 -8.48 -8.95 -10.66
CA LEU A 161 -9.15 -8.63 -9.40
C LEU A 161 -9.93 -7.32 -9.48
N VAL A 162 -9.28 -6.25 -9.95
CA VAL A 162 -9.91 -4.92 -10.09
C VAL A 162 -11.10 -4.98 -11.06
N ASN A 163 -10.92 -5.63 -12.21
CA ASN A 163 -12.01 -5.83 -13.17
C ASN A 163 -13.17 -6.62 -12.58
N ALA A 164 -12.89 -7.62 -11.75
CA ALA A 164 -13.93 -8.41 -11.09
C ALA A 164 -14.74 -7.61 -10.06
N PHE A 165 -14.12 -6.62 -9.38
CA PHE A 165 -14.84 -5.65 -8.54
C PHE A 165 -15.71 -4.71 -9.38
N HIS A 166 -15.17 -4.14 -10.46
CA HIS A 166 -15.91 -3.27 -11.36
C HIS A 166 -17.14 -3.95 -11.97
N ALA A 167 -16.99 -5.20 -12.43
CA ALA A 167 -18.10 -6.01 -12.96
C ALA A 167 -19.25 -6.20 -11.96
N ARG A 168 -18.97 -6.01 -10.66
CA ARG A 168 -19.94 -6.12 -9.55
C ARG A 168 -20.37 -4.76 -9.01
N LYS A 169 -19.98 -3.68 -9.67
CA LYS A 169 -20.27 -2.28 -9.27
C LYS A 169 -19.71 -1.93 -7.88
N ILE A 170 -18.63 -2.59 -7.47
CA ILE A 170 -17.89 -2.23 -6.27
C ILE A 170 -16.77 -1.26 -6.69
N ARG A 171 -16.68 -0.12 -6.01
CA ARG A 171 -15.65 0.88 -6.30
C ARG A 171 -14.29 0.36 -5.88
N VAL A 172 -13.26 0.65 -6.66
CA VAL A 172 -11.88 0.34 -6.31
C VAL A 172 -11.11 1.64 -6.17
N ALA A 173 -10.40 1.79 -5.06
CA ALA A 173 -9.53 2.91 -4.79
C ALA A 173 -8.14 2.41 -4.40
N MET A 174 -7.12 3.22 -4.67
CA MET A 174 -5.72 2.92 -4.31
C MET A 174 -5.13 4.01 -3.44
N ILE A 175 -4.36 3.63 -2.43
CA ILE A 175 -3.60 4.54 -1.56
C ILE A 175 -2.11 4.17 -1.54
N THR A 176 -1.25 5.17 -1.63
CA THR A 176 0.21 5.00 -1.55
C THR A 176 0.91 6.24 -0.98
N GLY A 177 2.12 6.03 -0.47
CA GLY A 177 3.05 7.11 -0.12
C GLY A 177 3.89 7.61 -1.31
N ASP A 178 3.85 6.91 -2.45
CA ASP A 178 4.61 7.30 -3.64
C ASP A 178 4.08 8.60 -4.27
N ALA A 179 4.92 9.21 -5.12
CA ALA A 179 4.58 10.41 -5.86
C ALA A 179 3.34 10.20 -6.75
N THR A 180 2.61 11.29 -6.99
CA THR A 180 1.36 11.27 -7.78
C THR A 180 1.52 10.59 -9.15
N GLY A 181 2.58 10.89 -9.90
CA GLY A 181 2.85 10.25 -11.20
C GLY A 181 3.02 8.73 -11.12
N VAL A 182 3.68 8.23 -10.06
CA VAL A 182 3.91 6.79 -9.84
C VAL A 182 2.60 6.09 -9.52
N ALA A 183 1.80 6.68 -8.64
CA ALA A 183 0.50 6.17 -8.28
C ALA A 183 -0.44 6.12 -9.49
N GLN A 184 -0.44 7.19 -10.29
CA GLN A 184 -1.27 7.29 -11.49
C GLN A 184 -0.87 6.27 -12.55
N HIS A 185 0.42 6.05 -12.76
CA HIS A 185 0.91 5.02 -13.69
C HIS A 185 0.37 3.62 -13.36
N VAL A 186 0.40 3.23 -12.09
CA VAL A 186 -0.15 1.94 -11.64
C VAL A 186 -1.68 1.92 -11.73
N ALA A 187 -2.34 3.03 -11.40
CA ALA A 187 -3.78 3.14 -11.47
C ALA A 187 -4.30 2.97 -12.91
N GLU A 188 -3.61 3.56 -13.89
CA GLU A 188 -3.93 3.44 -15.31
C GLU A 188 -3.80 2.01 -15.82
N GLN A 189 -2.73 1.30 -15.43
CA GLN A 189 -2.55 -0.12 -15.77
C GLN A 189 -3.67 -1.01 -15.21
N LEU A 190 -4.27 -0.62 -14.09
CA LEU A 190 -5.30 -1.38 -13.39
C LEU A 190 -6.73 -0.83 -13.62
N ASN A 191 -6.89 0.25 -14.39
CA ASN A 191 -8.14 0.99 -14.56
C ASN A 191 -8.78 1.51 -13.25
N ILE A 192 -7.97 1.92 -12.27
CA ILE A 192 -8.44 2.46 -10.99
C ILE A 192 -8.63 3.98 -11.11
N ALA A 193 -9.84 4.49 -10.84
CA ALA A 193 -10.16 5.90 -10.96
C ALA A 193 -9.86 6.73 -9.69
N GLU A 194 -10.00 6.13 -8.51
CA GLU A 194 -9.82 6.82 -7.23
C GLU A 194 -8.42 6.55 -6.68
N VAL A 195 -7.54 7.55 -6.71
CA VAL A 195 -6.13 7.43 -6.29
C VAL A 195 -5.79 8.45 -5.21
N PHE A 196 -5.16 7.97 -4.13
CA PHE A 196 -4.66 8.79 -3.02
C PHE A 196 -3.14 8.60 -2.90
N ALA A 197 -2.38 9.50 -3.52
CA ALA A 197 -0.92 9.48 -3.53
C ALA A 197 -0.31 10.36 -2.43
N GLU A 198 0.99 10.23 -2.18
CA GLU A 198 1.76 11.05 -1.24
C GLU A 198 1.18 11.01 0.20
N ILE A 199 0.55 9.90 0.57
CA ILE A 199 -0.04 9.71 1.90
C ILE A 199 0.98 9.06 2.84
N ALA A 200 1.39 9.82 3.86
CA ALA A 200 2.20 9.30 4.95
C ALA A 200 1.47 8.14 5.67
N PRO A 201 2.19 7.11 6.17
CA PRO A 201 1.57 5.96 6.86
C PRO A 201 0.60 6.37 7.97
N THR A 202 0.96 7.37 8.78
CA THR A 202 0.13 7.89 9.88
C THR A 202 -1.18 8.55 9.44
N ARG A 203 -1.28 8.98 8.17
CA ARG A 203 -2.47 9.64 7.61
C ARG A 203 -3.32 8.72 6.75
N LYS A 204 -2.97 7.44 6.59
CA LYS A 204 -3.78 6.49 5.80
C LYS A 204 -5.19 6.32 6.37
N ALA A 205 -5.35 6.35 7.70
CA ALA A 205 -6.65 6.32 8.35
C ALA A 205 -7.53 7.54 8.00
N ASP A 206 -6.95 8.69 7.69
CA ASP A 206 -7.68 9.91 7.30
C ASP A 206 -8.37 9.70 5.94
N VAL A 207 -7.72 9.00 5.03
CA VAL A 207 -8.29 8.63 3.72
C VAL A 207 -9.45 7.66 3.89
N VAL A 208 -9.31 6.68 4.80
CA VAL A 208 -10.41 5.78 5.15
C VAL A 208 -11.60 6.58 5.69
N ARG A 209 -11.39 7.50 6.63
CA ARG A 209 -12.44 8.40 7.15
C ARG A 209 -13.08 9.26 6.06
N LYS A 210 -12.28 9.77 5.13
CA LYS A 210 -12.78 10.54 3.98
C LYS A 210 -13.72 9.70 3.12
N LEU A 211 -13.34 8.47 2.76
CA LEU A 211 -14.21 7.57 1.99
C LEU A 211 -15.47 7.20 2.76
N LYS A 212 -15.39 6.98 4.07
CA LYS A 212 -16.57 6.71 4.92
C LYS A 212 -17.56 7.88 4.96
N SER A 213 -17.09 9.11 4.78
CA SER A 213 -17.91 10.31 4.89
C SER A 213 -18.97 10.46 3.79
N ASP A 214 -18.81 9.75 2.66
CA ASP A 214 -19.83 9.69 1.59
C ASP A 214 -20.94 8.65 1.88
N GLY A 215 -20.87 7.97 3.03
CA GLY A 215 -21.80 6.91 3.44
C GLY A 215 -21.35 5.50 3.07
N SER A 216 -20.23 5.34 2.36
CA SER A 216 -19.75 4.04 1.91
C SER A 216 -19.18 3.17 3.02
N LYS A 217 -19.42 1.87 2.89
CA LYS A 217 -18.75 0.84 3.66
C LYS A 217 -17.41 0.52 2.99
N VAL A 218 -16.33 0.90 3.69
CA VAL A 218 -14.96 0.78 3.19
C VAL A 218 -14.36 -0.54 3.65
N ALA A 219 -13.93 -1.35 2.68
CA ALA A 219 -12.99 -2.43 2.92
C ALA A 219 -11.57 -1.94 2.64
N PHE A 220 -10.68 -2.00 3.64
CA PHE A 220 -9.27 -1.67 3.47
C PHE A 220 -8.45 -2.94 3.33
N VAL A 221 -7.59 -2.99 2.31
CA VAL A 221 -6.70 -4.13 2.03
C VAL A 221 -5.25 -3.66 2.14
N GLY A 222 -4.50 -4.24 3.07
CA GLY A 222 -3.10 -3.86 3.31
C GLY A 222 -2.37 -4.82 4.23
N ARG A 223 -1.17 -4.44 4.68
CA ARG A 223 -0.33 -5.26 5.56
C ARG A 223 -0.43 -4.79 7.00
N LEU A 224 -0.46 -5.72 7.95
CA LEU A 224 -0.60 -5.38 9.37
C LEU A 224 0.54 -4.49 9.90
N GLU A 225 1.76 -4.77 9.46
CA GLU A 225 2.96 -4.06 9.94
C GLU A 225 2.95 -2.59 9.57
N THR A 226 2.46 -2.25 8.38
CA THR A 226 2.53 -0.89 7.81
C THR A 226 1.20 -0.14 7.87
N ASP A 227 0.08 -0.86 7.92
CA ASP A 227 -1.25 -0.30 7.70
C ASP A 227 -2.22 -0.51 8.87
N ALA A 228 -1.74 -0.94 10.05
CA ALA A 228 -2.59 -1.23 11.21
C ALA A 228 -3.63 -0.15 11.53
N LEU A 229 -3.26 1.13 11.47
CA LEU A 229 -4.19 2.24 11.75
C LEU A 229 -5.31 2.34 10.71
N ALA A 230 -5.00 2.12 9.43
CA ALA A 230 -5.98 2.17 8.36
C ALA A 230 -6.89 0.93 8.36
N LEU A 231 -6.32 -0.25 8.66
CA LEU A 231 -7.06 -1.50 8.84
C LEU A 231 -8.09 -1.36 9.98
N ALA A 232 -7.68 -0.79 11.12
CA ALA A 232 -8.55 -0.62 12.29
C ALA A 232 -9.65 0.45 12.08
N GLU A 233 -9.39 1.46 11.25
CA GLU A 233 -10.36 2.52 10.94
C GLU A 233 -11.43 2.06 9.93
N ALA A 234 -11.11 1.10 9.07
CA ALA A 234 -12.03 0.58 8.07
C ALA A 234 -13.17 -0.22 8.71
N GLN A 235 -14.34 -0.23 8.07
CA GLN A 235 -15.43 -1.11 8.52
C GLN A 235 -15.08 -2.58 8.31
N ILE A 236 -14.28 -2.87 7.27
CA ILE A 236 -13.80 -4.21 6.95
C ILE A 236 -12.28 -4.12 6.76
N GLY A 237 -11.52 -4.57 7.75
CA GLY A 237 -10.05 -4.63 7.67
C GLY A 237 -9.60 -5.99 7.14
N ILE A 238 -8.95 -6.01 5.98
CA ILE A 238 -8.41 -7.22 5.33
C ILE A 238 -6.88 -7.13 5.31
N ALA A 239 -6.24 -7.86 6.22
CA ALA A 239 -4.80 -8.02 6.24
C ALA A 239 -4.36 -9.08 5.22
N VAL A 240 -3.49 -8.71 4.28
CA VAL A 240 -2.78 -9.66 3.42
C VAL A 240 -1.43 -10.02 4.02
N ASP A 241 -0.86 -11.14 3.58
CA ASP A 241 0.43 -11.65 4.06
C ASP A 241 0.44 -11.80 5.59
N SER A 242 -0.65 -12.39 6.12
CA SER A 242 -0.83 -12.62 7.54
C SER A 242 -1.41 -14.01 7.78
N ASP A 243 -0.70 -14.79 8.60
CA ASP A 243 -1.19 -16.05 9.14
C ASP A 243 -2.13 -15.85 10.35
N GLY A 244 -2.31 -14.60 10.80
CA GLY A 244 -3.05 -14.21 11.99
C GLY A 244 -2.46 -14.74 13.30
N SER A 245 -1.19 -15.14 13.30
CA SER A 245 -0.42 -15.47 14.52
C SER A 245 -0.05 -14.23 15.32
N THR A 246 0.05 -13.08 14.64
CA THR A 246 0.16 -11.77 15.26
C THR A 246 -1.19 -11.45 15.93
N LYS A 247 -1.18 -11.27 17.26
CA LYS A 247 -2.36 -10.90 18.09
C LYS A 247 -2.93 -9.50 17.79
N SER A 248 -2.73 -8.98 16.59
CA SER A 248 -3.20 -7.67 16.20
C SER A 248 -4.70 -7.71 15.94
N THR A 249 -5.46 -6.91 16.66
CA THR A 249 -6.91 -6.72 16.44
C THR A 249 -7.19 -5.67 15.37
N ALA A 250 -6.16 -5.21 14.64
CA ALA A 250 -6.29 -4.16 13.63
C ALA A 250 -7.07 -4.62 12.39
N ALA A 251 -7.10 -5.93 12.09
CA ALA A 251 -7.87 -6.49 10.99
C ALA A 251 -8.76 -7.64 11.50
N GLY A 252 -9.98 -7.76 10.98
CA GLY A 252 -10.86 -8.89 11.29
C GLY A 252 -10.66 -10.09 10.35
N LEU A 253 -10.08 -9.84 9.17
CA LEU A 253 -9.90 -10.81 8.11
C LEU A 253 -8.42 -10.88 7.73
N HIS A 254 -7.85 -12.08 7.76
CA HIS A 254 -6.43 -12.32 7.48
C HIS A 254 -6.27 -13.30 6.32
N LEU A 255 -5.47 -12.95 5.33
CA LEU A 255 -5.22 -13.75 4.13
C LEU A 255 -3.72 -14.08 4.06
N ARG A 256 -3.37 -15.33 3.74
CA ARG A 256 -1.98 -15.79 3.65
C ARG A 256 -1.34 -15.41 2.30
N GLU A 257 -0.01 -15.50 2.19
CA GLU A 257 0.75 -15.25 0.95
C GLU A 257 0.11 -16.01 -0.23
N SER A 258 -0.41 -15.25 -1.23
CA SER A 258 -1.32 -15.60 -2.37
C SER A 258 -2.76 -15.06 -2.30
N GLY A 259 -3.11 -14.33 -1.23
CA GLY A 259 -4.47 -13.89 -0.92
C GLY A 259 -5.13 -12.80 -1.78
N MET A 260 -4.52 -12.28 -2.85
CA MET A 260 -5.14 -11.23 -3.68
C MET A 260 -6.47 -11.70 -4.30
N ALA A 261 -6.50 -12.92 -4.86
CA ALA A 261 -7.74 -13.54 -5.33
C ALA A 261 -8.72 -13.84 -4.17
N GLU A 262 -8.20 -14.11 -2.98
CA GLU A 262 -9.01 -14.41 -1.79
C GLU A 262 -9.76 -13.18 -1.28
N VAL A 263 -9.26 -11.95 -1.49
CA VAL A 263 -9.96 -10.70 -1.12
C VAL A 263 -11.36 -10.69 -1.74
N LEU A 264 -11.44 -10.93 -3.05
CA LEU A 264 -12.73 -11.01 -3.75
C LEU A 264 -13.56 -12.18 -3.25
N GLN A 265 -12.95 -13.36 -3.07
CA GLN A 265 -13.68 -14.54 -2.62
C GLN A 265 -14.32 -14.32 -1.25
N VAL A 266 -13.64 -13.69 -0.30
CA VAL A 266 -14.19 -13.39 1.03
C VAL A 266 -15.41 -12.48 0.94
N ILE A 267 -15.36 -11.43 0.12
CA ILE A 267 -16.50 -10.54 -0.12
C ILE A 267 -17.67 -11.31 -0.77
N LEU A 268 -17.38 -12.17 -1.75
CA LEU A 268 -18.42 -12.97 -2.43
C LEU A 268 -19.05 -14.03 -1.52
N LEU A 269 -18.23 -14.71 -0.72
CA LEU A 269 -18.68 -15.69 0.26
C LEU A 269 -19.55 -15.00 1.31
N SER A 270 -19.16 -13.82 1.77
CA SER A 270 -19.97 -13.03 2.69
C SER A 270 -21.32 -12.63 2.08
N LYS A 271 -21.34 -12.12 0.83
CA LYS A 271 -22.60 -11.82 0.11
C LYS A 271 -23.53 -13.03 0.03
N ARG A 272 -22.99 -14.22 -0.31
CA ARG A 272 -23.76 -15.47 -0.38
C ARG A 272 -24.28 -15.92 0.99
N ALA A 273 -23.44 -15.84 2.02
CA ALA A 273 -23.80 -16.19 3.39
C ALA A 273 -24.93 -15.29 3.90
N LYS A 274 -24.81 -13.98 3.72
CA LYS A 274 -25.83 -12.99 4.09
C LYS A 274 -27.16 -13.24 3.39
N ALA A 275 -27.15 -13.51 2.07
CA ALA A 275 -28.37 -13.81 1.32
C ALA A 275 -29.06 -15.10 1.83
N THR A 276 -28.27 -16.15 2.06
CA THR A 276 -28.78 -17.44 2.58
C THR A 276 -29.35 -17.27 3.99
N ASN A 277 -28.67 -16.52 4.85
CA ASN A 277 -29.13 -16.25 6.21
C ASN A 277 -30.44 -15.45 6.22
N THR A 278 -30.52 -14.42 5.37
CA THR A 278 -31.73 -13.60 5.20
C THR A 278 -32.92 -14.47 4.76
N GLN A 279 -32.72 -15.38 3.80
CA GLN A 279 -33.77 -16.29 3.34
C GLN A 279 -34.23 -17.24 4.45
N LYS A 280 -33.30 -17.77 5.26
CA LYS A 280 -33.62 -18.62 6.41
C LYS A 280 -34.47 -17.86 7.44
N VAL A 281 -34.06 -16.64 7.81
CA VAL A 281 -34.79 -15.80 8.76
C VAL A 281 -36.20 -15.52 8.26
N ILE A 282 -36.36 -15.10 6.99
CA ILE A 282 -37.68 -14.86 6.40
C ILE A 282 -38.55 -16.12 6.45
N THR A 283 -37.99 -17.29 6.09
CA THR A 283 -38.73 -18.55 6.09
C THR A 283 -39.20 -18.95 7.49
N ILE A 284 -38.35 -18.78 8.50
CA ILE A 284 -38.69 -19.06 9.91
C ILE A 284 -39.80 -18.12 10.38
N PHE A 285 -39.68 -16.82 10.12
CA PHE A 285 -40.71 -15.83 10.49
C PHE A 285 -42.05 -16.10 9.78
N ALA A 286 -42.03 -16.41 8.49
CA ALA A 286 -43.24 -16.75 7.74
C ALA A 286 -43.93 -18.01 8.31
N ALA A 287 -43.15 -19.06 8.63
CA ALA A 287 -43.68 -20.27 9.26
C ALA A 287 -44.27 -19.99 10.65
N ALA A 288 -43.62 -19.15 11.45
CA ALA A 288 -44.11 -18.76 12.78
C ALA A 288 -45.42 -17.96 12.70
N ILE A 289 -45.52 -17.00 11.77
CA ILE A 289 -46.76 -16.23 11.53
C ILE A 289 -47.87 -17.16 11.05
N PHE A 290 -47.58 -18.08 10.13
CA PHE A 290 -48.57 -19.04 9.63
C PHE A 290 -49.09 -19.96 10.75
N ALA A 291 -48.19 -20.50 11.58
CA ALA A 291 -48.56 -21.33 12.72
C ALA A 291 -49.40 -20.55 13.74
N LEU A 292 -49.04 -19.30 14.05
CA LEU A 292 -49.81 -18.45 14.95
C LEU A 292 -51.21 -18.17 14.40
N GLY A 293 -51.32 -17.85 13.10
CA GLY A 293 -52.59 -17.67 12.43
C GLY A 293 -53.48 -18.91 12.49
N LEU A 294 -52.90 -20.10 12.28
CA LEU A 294 -53.62 -21.36 12.40
C LEU A 294 -54.15 -21.59 13.82
N ILE A 295 -53.34 -21.30 14.84
CA ILE A 295 -53.74 -21.39 16.26
C ILE A 295 -54.90 -20.43 16.55
N VAL A 296 -54.83 -19.18 16.07
CA VAL A 296 -55.91 -18.19 16.26
C VAL A 296 -57.21 -18.67 15.64
N VAL A 297 -57.18 -19.22 14.42
CA VAL A 297 -58.37 -19.78 13.75
C VAL A 297 -58.93 -20.98 14.52
N LEU A 298 -58.09 -21.85 15.07
CA LEU A 298 -58.50 -23.03 15.84
C LEU A 298 -59.11 -22.68 17.21
N VAL A 299 -58.62 -21.61 17.86
CA VAL A 299 -59.05 -21.21 19.22
C VAL A 299 -60.18 -20.17 19.20
N SER A 300 -60.45 -19.55 18.05
CA SER A 300 -61.57 -18.59 17.93
C SER A 300 -62.91 -19.30 18.20
N PRO A 301 -63.72 -18.83 19.18
CA PRO A 301 -65.07 -19.33 19.36
C PRO A 301 -65.90 -19.05 18.09
N ARG A 302 -66.71 -20.05 17.69
CA ARG A 302 -67.61 -19.96 16.54
C ARG A 302 -68.74 -18.97 16.80
#